data_AF-X1V4H5-F1
#
_entry.id   AF-X1V4H5-F1
#
_cell.length_a   1.000
_cell.length_b   1.000
_cell.length_c   1.000
_cell.angle_alpha   90.00
_cell.angle_beta   90.00
_cell.angle_gamma   90.00
#
_symmetry.space_group_name_H-M   'P 1'
#
loop_
_entity.id
_entity.type
_entity.pdbx_description
1 polymer ?
#
loop_
_entity_poly.entity_id
_entity_poly.type
_entity_poly.pdbx_seq_one_letter_code
_entity_poly.pdbx_strand_id
1 'polypeptide(L)'
;MAEHETVTKAEVDDKITTHKDDVSAHHAKTTAGEINLADLAEKDHASLTNVTAAQHHARYTDAEVLLVAAALVHAARHQNGGADEISIAGLSGLLADDQHVLDAEVLAVAAALVHAARHQNGGADEISVAGLSGLLADDQHVLDAEAVAAANAAGLALASGKNIKLISALIDNQTW
;
A
#
# COMPACT_ATOMS: atom_id res chain seq x y z
N MET A 1 27.99 85.92 -44.97
CA MET A 1 27.13 84.91 -45.60
C MET A 1 28.08 83.86 -46.16
N ALA A 2 28.04 82.63 -45.66
CA ALA A 2 28.91 81.56 -46.14
C ALA A 2 28.56 81.27 -47.60
N GLU A 3 29.56 81.25 -48.48
CA GLU A 3 29.38 80.80 -49.85
C GLU A 3 28.91 79.34 -49.80
N HIS A 4 27.71 79.10 -50.32
CA HIS A 4 27.18 77.76 -50.49
C HIS A 4 27.88 77.15 -51.70
N GLU A 5 28.87 76.28 -51.45
CA GLU A 5 29.55 75.53 -52.49
C GLU A 5 28.52 74.75 -53.30
N THR A 6 28.32 75.17 -54.56
CA THR A 6 27.37 74.52 -55.46
C THR A 6 28.12 73.45 -56.23
N VAL A 7 27.77 72.20 -55.99
CA VAL A 7 28.32 71.07 -56.76
C VAL A 7 27.88 71.23 -58.21
N THR A 8 28.84 71.35 -59.10
CA THR A 8 28.59 71.50 -60.53
C THR A 8 28.10 70.18 -61.13
N LYS A 9 27.36 70.26 -62.24
CA LYS A 9 26.92 69.07 -62.98
C LYS A 9 28.09 68.17 -63.39
N ALA A 10 29.23 68.76 -63.73
CA ALA A 10 30.44 68.01 -64.09
C ALA A 10 30.97 67.17 -62.92
N GLU A 11 31.01 67.74 -61.70
CA GLU A 11 31.47 67.01 -60.51
C GLU A 11 30.51 65.88 -60.11
N VAL A 12 29.20 66.05 -60.36
CA VAL A 12 28.22 64.97 -60.17
C VAL A 12 28.45 63.86 -61.20
N ASP A 13 28.63 64.21 -62.47
CA ASP A 13 28.82 63.26 -63.55
C ASP A 13 30.14 62.46 -63.38
N ASP A 14 31.22 63.10 -62.91
CA ASP A 14 32.49 62.45 -62.57
C ASP A 14 32.35 61.47 -61.39
N LYS A 15 31.62 61.85 -60.34
CA LYS A 15 31.37 60.97 -59.19
C LYS A 15 30.52 59.76 -59.55
N ILE A 16 29.54 59.92 -60.43
CA ILE A 16 28.71 58.82 -60.93
C ILE A 16 29.56 57.88 -61.78
N THR A 17 30.40 58.42 -62.66
CA THR A 17 31.29 57.64 -63.53
C THR A 17 32.28 56.83 -62.68
N THR A 18 32.89 57.46 -61.67
CA THR A 18 33.82 56.80 -60.75
C THR A 18 33.18 55.61 -60.03
N HIS A 19 31.97 55.77 -59.49
CA HIS A 19 31.27 54.64 -58.84
C HIS A 19 30.78 53.59 -59.84
N LYS A 20 30.40 53.98 -61.06
CA LYS A 20 29.96 53.05 -62.10
C LYS A 20 31.08 52.11 -62.54
N ASP A 21 32.30 52.62 -62.59
CA ASP A 21 33.48 51.87 -63.04
C ASP A 21 34.20 51.15 -61.88
N ASP A 22 33.87 51.47 -60.63
CA ASP A 22 34.31 50.71 -59.45
C ASP A 22 33.46 49.44 -59.26
N VAL A 23 33.86 48.37 -59.95
CA VAL A 23 33.22 47.05 -59.85
C VAL A 23 33.26 46.49 -58.41
N SER A 24 34.19 46.93 -57.56
CA SER A 24 34.28 46.50 -56.16
C SER A 24 33.20 47.15 -55.27
N ALA A 25 32.59 48.25 -55.71
CA ALA A 25 31.52 48.95 -55.01
C ALA A 25 30.12 48.41 -55.34
N HIS A 26 29.99 47.53 -56.35
CA HIS A 26 28.72 46.89 -56.71
C HIS A 26 28.64 45.49 -56.14
N HIS A 27 27.60 45.21 -55.36
CA HIS A 27 27.25 43.84 -55.02
C HIS A 27 26.85 43.12 -56.32
N ALA A 28 27.55 42.03 -56.66
CA ALA A 28 27.18 41.20 -57.79
C ALA A 28 25.80 40.59 -57.51
N LYS A 29 24.79 41.03 -58.26
CA LYS A 29 23.45 40.45 -58.19
C LYS A 29 23.51 39.09 -58.90
N THR A 30 23.58 38.02 -58.13
CA THR A 30 23.54 36.66 -58.67
C THR A 30 22.18 36.43 -59.34
N THR A 31 22.19 36.16 -60.64
CA THR A 31 21.00 35.75 -61.37
C THR A 31 20.80 34.24 -61.21
N ALA A 32 19.55 33.76 -61.33
CA ALA A 32 19.18 32.38 -61.02
C ALA A 32 19.91 31.27 -61.82
N GLY A 33 20.70 31.63 -62.84
CA GLY A 33 21.57 30.72 -63.60
C GLY A 33 23.04 30.76 -63.21
N GLU A 34 23.48 31.73 -62.41
CA GLU A 34 24.86 31.84 -61.90
C GLU A 34 25.07 31.07 -60.59
N ILE A 35 23.97 30.65 -59.97
CA ILE A 35 23.97 29.77 -58.81
C ILE A 35 23.88 28.34 -59.34
N ASN A 36 25.00 27.63 -59.51
CA ASN A 36 24.91 26.20 -59.77
C ASN A 36 24.34 25.52 -58.51
N LEU A 37 23.37 24.62 -58.70
CA LEU A 37 22.85 23.80 -57.62
C LEU A 37 23.95 22.96 -56.95
N ALA A 38 25.01 22.63 -57.70
CA ALA A 38 26.23 22.01 -57.19
C ALA A 38 26.97 22.90 -56.16
N ASP A 39 27.01 24.22 -56.38
CA ASP A 39 27.68 25.17 -55.48
C ASP A 39 26.87 25.40 -54.19
N LEU A 40 25.56 25.16 -54.21
CA LEU A 40 24.69 25.14 -53.02
C LEU A 40 24.80 23.83 -52.25
N ALA A 41 24.89 22.70 -52.96
CA ALA A 41 24.97 21.37 -52.34
C ALA A 41 26.26 21.19 -51.50
N GLU A 42 27.36 21.84 -51.87
CA GLU A 42 28.60 21.79 -51.08
C GLU A 42 28.53 22.63 -49.80
N LYS A 43 27.73 23.71 -49.80
CA LYS A 43 27.57 24.61 -48.65
C LYS A 43 26.81 23.96 -47.48
N ASP A 44 26.01 22.93 -47.73
CA ASP A 44 25.21 22.24 -46.70
C ASP A 44 25.93 21.09 -45.98
N HIS A 45 27.03 20.54 -46.53
CA HIS A 45 27.75 19.43 -45.88
C HIS A 45 29.11 19.83 -45.30
N ALA A 46 29.82 20.79 -45.91
CA ALA A 46 31.09 21.27 -45.39
C ALA A 46 30.93 22.26 -44.20
N SER A 47 29.78 22.94 -44.09
CA SER A 47 29.47 23.80 -42.92
C SER A 47 29.23 22.99 -41.64
N LEU A 48 28.91 21.70 -41.77
CA LEU A 48 28.74 20.75 -40.67
C LEU A 48 30.04 19.95 -40.42
N THR A 49 31.21 20.52 -40.73
CA THR A 49 32.53 19.90 -40.50
C THR A 49 32.80 19.52 -39.05
N ASN A 50 32.02 20.05 -38.10
CA ASN A 50 32.09 19.70 -36.68
C ASN A 50 30.97 18.75 -36.21
N VAL A 51 30.12 18.28 -37.12
CA VAL A 51 29.10 17.25 -36.85
C VAL A 51 29.35 16.07 -37.79
N THR A 52 30.24 15.19 -37.34
CA THR A 52 30.49 13.90 -37.96
C THR A 52 29.22 13.05 -37.99
N ALA A 53 29.15 12.06 -38.89
CA ALA A 53 28.07 11.08 -38.89
C ALA A 53 27.90 10.42 -37.50
N ALA A 54 28.99 10.20 -36.76
CA ALA A 54 28.95 9.68 -35.38
C ALA A 54 28.23 10.60 -34.38
N GLN A 55 28.20 11.92 -34.62
CA GLN A 55 27.40 12.88 -33.86
C GLN A 55 25.93 12.93 -34.34
N HIS A 56 25.62 12.34 -35.51
CA HIS A 56 24.27 12.16 -36.07
C HIS A 56 23.69 10.76 -35.81
N HIS A 57 24.51 9.78 -35.42
CA HIS A 57 24.03 8.49 -34.94
C HIS A 57 23.70 8.58 -33.45
N ALA A 58 22.54 8.01 -33.13
CA ALA A 58 21.76 8.25 -31.94
C ALA A 58 22.49 7.94 -30.63
N ARG A 59 21.93 8.45 -29.53
CA ARG A 59 22.36 8.38 -28.12
C ARG A 59 22.79 7.01 -27.58
N TYR A 60 22.64 5.94 -28.36
CA TYR A 60 23.03 4.57 -28.03
C TYR A 60 23.59 3.89 -29.27
N THR A 61 24.73 3.23 -29.11
CA THR A 61 25.31 2.29 -30.07
C THR A 61 24.48 1.02 -30.14
N ASP A 62 24.59 0.28 -31.25
CA ASP A 62 23.93 -1.02 -31.41
C ASP A 62 24.29 -2.01 -30.29
N ALA A 63 25.53 -1.91 -29.76
CA ALA A 63 26.00 -2.72 -28.63
C ALA A 63 25.27 -2.36 -27.32
N GLU A 64 25.04 -1.07 -27.07
CA GLU A 64 24.29 -0.62 -25.89
C GLU A 64 22.81 -1.03 -25.97
N VAL A 65 22.21 -0.93 -27.16
CA VAL A 65 20.84 -1.40 -27.40
C VAL A 65 20.74 -2.92 -27.21
N LEU A 66 21.72 -3.67 -27.72
CA LEU A 66 21.77 -5.13 -27.57
C LEU A 66 21.94 -5.55 -26.10
N LEU A 67 22.75 -4.83 -25.34
CA LEU A 67 22.95 -5.08 -23.91
C LEU A 67 21.65 -4.87 -23.12
N VAL A 68 20.94 -3.77 -23.37
CA VAL A 68 19.64 -3.48 -22.73
C VAL A 68 18.60 -4.51 -23.12
N ALA A 69 18.54 -4.89 -24.40
CA ALA A 69 17.62 -5.93 -24.88
C ALA A 69 17.91 -7.28 -24.21
N ALA A 70 19.18 -7.66 -24.08
CA ALA A 70 19.60 -8.88 -23.40
C ALA A 70 19.19 -8.87 -21.91
N ALA A 71 19.34 -7.73 -21.23
CA ALA A 71 18.90 -7.56 -19.85
C ALA A 71 17.37 -7.69 -19.70
N LEU A 72 16.60 -7.11 -20.63
CA LEU A 72 15.14 -7.28 -20.65
C LEU A 72 14.72 -8.74 -20.86
N VAL A 73 15.35 -9.42 -21.82
CA VAL A 73 15.10 -10.85 -22.09
C VAL A 73 15.46 -11.68 -20.86
N HIS A 74 16.56 -11.40 -20.19
CA HIS A 74 16.93 -12.08 -18.95
C HIS A 74 15.92 -11.83 -17.83
N ALA A 75 15.50 -10.58 -17.62
CA ALA A 75 14.50 -10.24 -16.62
C ALA A 75 13.18 -10.98 -16.84
N ALA A 76 12.76 -11.17 -18.11
CA ALA A 76 11.56 -11.93 -18.44
C ALA A 76 11.64 -13.42 -18.02
N ARG A 77 12.84 -13.99 -17.91
CA ARG A 77 12.99 -15.38 -17.45
C ARG A 77 12.66 -15.56 -15.97
N HIS A 78 12.84 -14.50 -15.16
CA HIS A 78 12.57 -14.49 -13.71
C HIS A 78 11.15 -14.07 -13.35
N GLN A 79 10.28 -13.78 -14.33
CA GLN A 79 8.88 -13.44 -14.10
C GLN A 79 8.04 -14.71 -13.90
N ASN A 80 6.81 -14.56 -13.42
CA ASN A 80 5.84 -15.66 -13.32
C ASN A 80 5.58 -16.23 -14.73
N GLY A 81 5.68 -17.56 -14.88
CA GLY A 81 5.64 -18.24 -16.19
C GLY A 81 6.94 -18.12 -16.99
N GLY A 82 7.98 -17.48 -16.44
CA GLY A 82 9.29 -17.33 -17.06
C GLY A 82 10.10 -18.62 -17.06
N ALA A 83 11.11 -18.69 -17.93
CA ALA A 83 11.90 -19.91 -18.14
C ALA A 83 12.74 -20.34 -16.93
N ASP A 84 12.99 -19.44 -15.96
CA ASP A 84 13.73 -19.74 -14.73
C ASP A 84 12.78 -20.05 -13.55
N GLU A 85 11.45 -20.05 -13.77
CA GLU A 85 10.47 -20.39 -12.74
C GLU A 85 10.60 -21.86 -12.31
N ILE A 86 10.75 -22.08 -11.00
CA ILE A 86 10.74 -23.42 -10.42
C ILE A 86 9.29 -23.87 -10.29
N SER A 87 8.88 -24.81 -11.15
CA SER A 87 7.56 -25.43 -11.03
C SER A 87 7.54 -26.47 -9.93
N ILE A 88 6.56 -26.37 -9.04
CA ILE A 88 6.22 -27.41 -8.07
C ILE A 88 5.07 -28.31 -8.55
N ALA A 89 4.59 -28.13 -9.79
CA ALA A 89 3.52 -28.93 -10.35
C ALA A 89 3.95 -30.40 -10.45
N GLY A 90 3.15 -31.31 -9.87
CA GLY A 90 3.45 -32.74 -9.83
C GLY A 90 4.40 -33.16 -8.72
N LEU A 91 4.87 -32.24 -7.87
CA LEU A 91 5.45 -32.59 -6.58
C LEU A 91 4.31 -32.87 -5.57
N SER A 92 4.60 -33.68 -4.56
CA SER A 92 3.75 -33.87 -3.38
C SER A 92 4.57 -33.47 -2.14
N GLY A 93 3.91 -33.01 -1.09
CA GLY A 93 4.52 -32.48 0.11
C GLY A 93 4.02 -31.08 0.45
N LEU A 94 4.53 -30.54 1.56
CA LEU A 94 3.99 -29.36 2.26
C LEU A 94 3.65 -28.19 1.31
N LEU A 95 4.54 -27.79 0.40
CA LEU A 95 4.31 -26.65 -0.50
C LEU A 95 3.42 -26.95 -1.73
N ALA A 96 3.24 -28.23 -2.08
CA ALA A 96 2.54 -28.66 -3.30
C ALA A 96 1.16 -29.27 -3.01
N ASP A 97 0.98 -29.84 -1.82
CA ASP A 97 -0.31 -30.25 -1.28
C ASP A 97 -0.95 -29.07 -0.54
N ASP A 98 -2.29 -29.04 -0.45
CA ASP A 98 -2.98 -27.95 0.24
C ASP A 98 -2.40 -27.77 1.66
N GLN A 99 -1.98 -26.54 1.93
CA GLN A 99 -1.37 -26.11 3.18
C GLN A 99 -2.46 -25.93 4.25
N HIS A 100 -3.22 -26.99 4.53
CA HIS A 100 -4.29 -27.07 5.51
C HIS A 100 -3.78 -27.01 6.97
N VAL A 101 -2.85 -26.10 7.27
CA VAL A 101 -2.52 -25.70 8.66
C VAL A 101 -3.82 -25.28 9.39
N LEU A 102 -4.80 -24.79 8.63
CA LEU A 102 -6.14 -24.46 9.12
C LEU A 102 -6.96 -25.70 9.56
N ASP A 103 -6.82 -26.88 8.96
CA ASP A 103 -7.78 -27.97 9.22
C ASP A 103 -7.55 -28.66 10.57
N ALA A 104 -6.28 -28.92 10.90
CA ALA A 104 -5.93 -29.58 12.15
C ALA A 104 -6.18 -28.65 13.36
N GLU A 105 -5.84 -27.38 13.24
CA GLU A 105 -6.03 -26.38 14.30
C GLU A 105 -7.50 -26.02 14.47
N VAL A 106 -8.26 -25.83 13.38
CA VAL A 106 -9.72 -25.58 13.45
C VAL A 106 -10.45 -26.79 14.01
N LEU A 107 -10.06 -28.02 13.64
CA LEU A 107 -10.64 -29.24 14.21
C LEU A 107 -10.35 -29.36 15.72
N ALA A 108 -9.13 -29.01 16.15
CA ALA A 108 -8.78 -28.99 17.57
C ALA A 108 -9.58 -27.95 18.36
N VAL A 109 -9.76 -26.75 17.81
CA VAL A 109 -10.58 -25.69 18.42
C VAL A 109 -12.05 -26.10 18.48
N ALA A 110 -12.58 -26.70 17.41
CA ALA A 110 -13.96 -27.20 17.38
C ALA A 110 -14.19 -28.29 18.44
N ALA A 111 -13.24 -29.23 18.58
CA ALA A 111 -13.31 -30.26 19.61
C ALA A 111 -13.27 -29.68 21.03
N ALA A 112 -12.40 -28.68 21.26
CA ALA A 112 -12.32 -27.98 22.55
C ALA A 112 -13.63 -27.24 22.89
N LEU A 113 -14.26 -26.60 21.90
CA LEU A 113 -15.52 -25.90 22.10
C LEU A 113 -16.68 -26.86 22.43
N VAL A 114 -16.75 -28.01 21.74
CA VAL A 114 -17.70 -29.08 22.06
C VAL A 114 -17.48 -29.61 23.47
N HIS A 115 -16.23 -29.81 23.88
CA HIS A 115 -15.91 -30.24 25.24
C HIS A 115 -16.35 -29.20 26.28
N ALA A 116 -16.06 -27.92 26.06
CA ALA A 116 -16.48 -26.84 26.95
C ALA A 116 -18.02 -26.79 27.11
N ALA A 117 -18.76 -27.02 26.03
CA ALA A 117 -20.23 -27.08 26.06
C ALA A 117 -20.79 -28.25 26.90
N ARG A 118 -19.99 -29.28 27.21
CA ARG A 118 -20.43 -30.33 28.13
C ARG A 118 -20.41 -29.91 29.59
N HIS A 119 -19.54 -28.96 29.95
CA HIS A 119 -19.33 -28.47 31.33
C HIS A 119 -20.24 -27.28 31.71
N GLN A 120 -21.01 -26.74 30.78
CA GLN A 120 -21.95 -25.65 31.07
C GLN A 120 -23.23 -26.17 31.76
N ASN A 121 -24.03 -25.27 32.33
CA ASN A 121 -25.35 -25.62 32.88
C ASN A 121 -26.26 -26.22 31.79
N GLY A 122 -26.91 -27.35 32.07
CA GLY A 122 -27.62 -28.14 31.07
C GLY A 122 -26.72 -28.98 30.15
N GLY A 123 -25.40 -28.95 30.36
CA GLY A 123 -24.41 -29.70 29.59
C GLY A 123 -24.42 -31.19 29.94
N ALA A 124 -23.86 -32.02 29.06
CA ALA A 124 -23.88 -33.47 29.19
C ALA A 124 -23.11 -34.01 30.42
N ASP A 125 -22.21 -33.22 31.00
CA ASP A 125 -21.47 -33.57 32.22
C ASP A 125 -22.15 -33.03 33.50
N GLU A 126 -23.31 -32.35 33.38
CA GLU A 126 -24.06 -31.86 34.54
C GLU A 126 -24.68 -33.03 35.34
N ILE A 127 -24.41 -33.05 36.64
CA ILE A 127 -25.03 -34.00 37.56
C ILE A 127 -26.36 -33.40 38.03
N SER A 128 -27.47 -33.99 37.59
CA SER A 128 -28.79 -33.60 38.07
C SER A 128 -29.11 -34.25 39.41
N VAL A 129 -29.54 -33.44 40.37
CA VAL A 129 -30.13 -33.90 41.63
C VAL A 129 -31.67 -33.92 41.59
N ALA A 130 -32.27 -33.57 40.45
CA ALA A 130 -33.71 -33.57 40.27
C ALA A 130 -34.27 -35.01 40.41
N GLY A 131 -35.24 -35.20 41.29
CA GLY A 131 -35.84 -36.51 41.56
C GLY A 131 -35.05 -37.41 42.51
N LEU A 132 -33.89 -36.94 43.02
CA LEU A 132 -33.25 -37.57 44.18
C LEU A 132 -33.97 -37.16 45.47
N SER A 133 -33.93 -38.00 46.49
CA SER A 133 -34.40 -37.68 47.84
C SER A 133 -33.24 -37.40 48.78
N GLY A 134 -33.41 -36.50 49.74
CA GLY A 134 -32.42 -36.19 50.77
C GLY A 134 -31.89 -34.76 50.67
N LEU A 135 -30.94 -34.43 51.54
CA LEU A 135 -30.55 -33.06 51.88
C LEU A 135 -30.49 -32.11 50.67
N LEU A 136 -29.62 -32.36 49.68
CA LEU A 136 -29.46 -31.50 48.48
C LEU A 136 -30.73 -31.32 47.62
N ALA A 137 -31.71 -32.22 47.69
CA ALA A 137 -32.98 -32.13 46.98
C ALA A 137 -34.09 -31.46 47.82
N ASP A 138 -33.91 -31.38 49.15
CA ASP A 138 -34.78 -30.63 50.05
C ASP A 138 -34.34 -29.16 50.12
N ASP A 139 -35.25 -28.26 50.50
CA ASP A 139 -34.94 -26.85 50.67
C ASP A 139 -33.74 -26.66 51.62
N GLN A 140 -32.62 -26.21 51.08
CA GLN A 140 -31.37 -25.97 51.80
C GLN A 140 -31.38 -24.68 52.63
N HIS A 141 -32.55 -24.11 52.91
CA HIS A 141 -32.69 -22.95 53.78
C HIS A 141 -32.47 -23.39 55.23
N VAL A 142 -31.21 -23.51 55.66
CA VAL A 142 -30.80 -23.84 57.05
C VAL A 142 -31.26 -22.77 58.08
N LEU A 143 -31.98 -21.72 57.67
CA LEU A 143 -32.23 -20.53 58.49
C LEU A 143 -33.71 -20.26 58.81
N ASP A 144 -34.69 -20.97 58.28
CA ASP A 144 -36.10 -20.67 58.54
C ASP A 144 -36.72 -21.63 59.56
N ALA A 145 -36.69 -22.95 59.36
CA ALA A 145 -37.44 -23.86 60.24
C ALA A 145 -36.89 -23.93 61.67
N GLU A 146 -35.58 -24.14 61.85
CA GLU A 146 -34.97 -24.21 63.19
C GLU A 146 -34.89 -22.85 63.88
N ALA A 147 -34.61 -21.77 63.13
CA ALA A 147 -34.59 -20.42 63.71
C ALA A 147 -36.00 -19.96 64.11
N VAL A 148 -37.04 -20.28 63.32
CA VAL A 148 -38.45 -20.02 63.67
C VAL A 148 -38.88 -20.89 64.84
N ALA A 149 -38.49 -22.17 64.89
CA ALA A 149 -38.76 -23.04 66.02
C ALA A 149 -38.08 -22.55 67.30
N ALA A 150 -36.82 -22.11 67.21
CA ALA A 150 -36.07 -21.53 68.33
C ALA A 150 -36.66 -20.19 68.79
N ALA A 151 -37.06 -19.31 67.85
CA ALA A 151 -37.73 -18.05 68.16
C ALA A 151 -39.09 -18.28 68.84
N ASN A 152 -39.88 -19.24 68.37
CA ASN A 152 -41.14 -19.63 68.98
C ASN A 152 -40.93 -20.26 70.37
N ALA A 153 -39.95 -21.16 70.52
CA ALA A 153 -39.61 -21.79 71.80
C ALA A 153 -39.09 -20.78 72.84
N ALA A 154 -38.38 -19.75 72.39
CA ALA A 154 -37.94 -18.62 73.22
C ALA A 154 -39.06 -17.61 73.54
N GLY A 155 -40.30 -17.84 73.09
CA GLY A 155 -41.45 -16.95 73.33
C GLY A 155 -41.37 -15.60 72.60
N LEU A 156 -40.51 -15.49 71.59
CA LEU A 156 -40.25 -14.26 70.88
C LEU A 156 -41.29 -14.08 69.78
N ALA A 157 -42.45 -13.53 70.14
CA ALA A 157 -43.55 -13.27 69.22
C ALA A 157 -43.11 -12.32 68.09
N LEU A 158 -42.86 -12.88 66.90
CA LEU A 158 -42.51 -12.13 65.70
C LEU A 158 -43.77 -11.45 65.14
N ALA A 159 -44.12 -10.27 65.67
CA ALA A 159 -45.20 -9.48 65.09
C ALA A 159 -44.87 -9.19 63.62
N SER A 160 -45.80 -9.50 62.71
CA SER A 160 -45.60 -9.34 61.26
C SER A 160 -45.06 -7.95 60.92
N GLY A 161 -43.95 -7.90 60.16
CA GLY A 161 -43.33 -6.65 59.71
C GLY A 161 -42.39 -5.96 60.71
N LYS A 162 -42.04 -6.57 61.85
CA LYS A 162 -41.04 -6.01 62.78
C LYS A 162 -39.72 -6.78 62.73
N ASN A 163 -38.60 -6.04 62.58
CA ASN A 163 -37.26 -6.57 62.71
C ASN A 163 -36.90 -6.77 64.20
N ILE A 164 -36.41 -7.96 64.56
CA ILE A 164 -35.87 -8.23 65.90
C ILE A 164 -34.40 -7.81 65.92
N LYS A 165 -34.01 -6.93 66.85
CA LYS A 165 -32.60 -6.72 67.19
C LYS A 165 -32.18 -7.84 68.14
N LEU A 166 -31.58 -8.91 67.61
CA LEU A 166 -31.11 -10.07 68.40
C LEU A 166 -30.21 -9.68 69.59
N ILE A 167 -29.53 -8.54 69.51
CA ILE A 167 -28.61 -8.05 70.55
C ILE A 167 -29.32 -7.77 71.88
N SER A 168 -30.56 -7.27 71.87
CA SER A 168 -31.24 -6.89 73.12
C SER A 168 -31.77 -8.09 73.90
N ALA A 169 -32.11 -9.20 73.24
CA ALA A 169 -32.64 -10.40 73.89
C ALA A 169 -31.55 -11.30 74.51
N LEU A 170 -30.29 -11.15 74.07
CA LEU A 170 -29.18 -12.01 74.52
C LEU A 170 -28.52 -11.53 75.82
N ILE A 171 -28.75 -10.28 76.23
CA ILE A 171 -28.04 -9.65 77.36
C ILE A 171 -28.73 -9.93 78.71
N ASP A 172 -30.05 -10.18 78.72
CA ASP A 172 -30.82 -10.26 79.98
C ASP A 172 -30.71 -11.63 80.69
N ASN A 173 -30.12 -12.66 80.07
CA ASN A 173 -30.07 -14.03 80.60
C ASN A 173 -28.65 -14.51 80.96
N GLN A 174 -27.77 -13.61 81.44
CA GLN A 174 -26.48 -14.01 82.02
C GLN A 174 -26.41 -13.66 83.51
N THR A 175 -27.06 -14.48 84.33
CA THR A 175 -26.67 -14.65 85.74
C THR A 175 -25.65 -15.79 85.81
N TRP A 176 -24.41 -15.44 86.18
CA TRP A 176 -23.31 -16.38 86.40
C TRP A 176 -23.57 -17.28 87.61
#